data_AF-W1DPU6-F1
#
_entry.id   AF-W1DPU6-F1
#
_cell.length_a   1.000
_cell.length_b   1.000
_cell.length_c   1.000
_cell.angle_alpha   90.00
_cell.angle_beta   90.00
_cell.angle_gamma   90.00
#
_symmetry.space_group_name_H-M   'P 1'
#
loop_
_entity.id
_entity.type
_entity.pdbx_description
1 polymer ?
#
loop_
_entity_poly.entity_id
_entity_poly.type
_entity_poly.pdbx_seq_one_letter_code
_entity_poly.pdbx_strand_id
1 'polypeptide(L)'
;MTCIYNSQRIWSTIRHYWPERAGKIAQYEQTFGVTVSRKKIDVIDLGSAVAPIQISDVEALEQVSREDYTLPIFVPEGQKWVLPGGAFGREACGSD
;
A
#
# COMPACT_ATOMS: atom_id res chain seq x y z
N MET A 1 9.62 2.40 -5.26
CA MET A 1 9.88 3.04 -3.95
C MET A 1 8.56 3.08 -3.19
N THR A 2 8.53 2.75 -1.89
CA THR A 2 7.30 2.68 -1.08
C THR A 2 7.28 3.82 -0.09
N CYS A 3 6.18 4.58 0.00
CA CYS A 3 6.02 5.61 1.03
C CYS A 3 6.12 4.95 2.41
N ILE A 4 6.88 5.53 3.35
CA ILE A 4 7.05 4.96 4.70
C ILE A 4 6.04 5.51 5.72
N TYR A 5 5.32 6.59 5.41
CA TYR A 5 4.31 7.22 6.27
C TYR A 5 2.91 6.60 6.07
N ASN A 6 2.85 5.27 6.05
CA ASN A 6 1.63 4.51 5.84
C ASN A 6 0.96 4.10 7.16
N SER A 7 -0.37 4.02 7.15
CA SER A 7 -1.14 3.39 8.22
C SER A 7 -0.89 1.87 8.26
N GLN A 8 -1.31 1.22 9.36
CA GLN A 8 -1.26 -0.24 9.51
C GLN A 8 -1.98 -0.96 8.36
N ARG A 9 -3.12 -0.44 7.91
CA ARG A 9 -3.91 -1.07 6.85
C ARG A 9 -3.26 -0.94 5.49
N ILE A 10 -2.58 0.16 5.23
CA ILE A 10 -1.78 0.32 4.02
C ILE A 10 -0.57 -0.61 4.06
N TRP A 11 0.11 -0.77 5.20
CA TRP A 11 1.18 -1.77 5.35
C TRP A 11 0.67 -3.20 5.13
N SER A 12 -0.50 -3.54 5.66
CA SER A 12 -1.17 -4.83 5.40
C SER A 12 -1.44 -5.03 3.90
N THR A 13 -1.95 -4.00 3.23
CA THR A 13 -2.24 -4.02 1.79
C THR A 13 -0.96 -4.19 0.96
N ILE A 14 0.10 -3.44 1.28
CA ILE A 14 1.40 -3.56 0.62
C ILE A 14 1.99 -4.95 0.84
N ARG A 15 1.93 -5.49 2.06
CA ARG A 15 2.42 -6.84 2.35
C ARG A 15 1.65 -7.91 1.56
N HIS A 16 0.34 -7.73 1.38
CA HIS A 16 -0.51 -8.68 0.67
C HIS A 16 -0.21 -8.70 -0.84
N TYR A 17 -0.13 -7.53 -1.49
CA TYR A 17 0.03 -7.44 -2.95
C TYR A 17 1.49 -7.31 -3.43
N TRP A 18 2.38 -6.77 -2.59
CA TRP A 18 3.80 -6.53 -2.89
C TRP A 18 4.70 -6.88 -1.68
N PRO A 19 4.73 -8.17 -1.28
CA PRO A 19 5.49 -8.61 -0.09
C PRO A 19 6.98 -8.24 -0.15
N GLU A 20 7.56 -8.20 -1.35
CA GLU A 20 8.96 -7.80 -1.55
C GLU A 20 9.21 -6.33 -1.20
N ARG A 21 8.22 -5.46 -1.43
CA ARG A 21 8.32 -4.04 -1.06
C ARG A 21 8.30 -3.85 0.44
N ALA A 22 7.42 -4.56 1.15
CA ALA A 22 7.38 -4.55 2.61
C ALA A 22 8.68 -5.12 3.20
N GLY A 23 9.17 -6.24 2.65
CA GLY A 23 10.42 -6.88 3.08
C GLY A 23 11.65 -5.98 2.95
N LYS A 24 11.76 -5.20 1.87
CA LYS A 24 12.84 -4.21 1.71
C LYS A 24 12.85 -3.16 2.82
N ILE A 25 11.68 -2.68 3.24
CA ILE A 25 11.58 -1.69 4.31
C ILE A 25 11.96 -2.33 5.66
N ALA A 26 11.48 -3.53 5.96
CA ALA A 26 11.86 -4.26 7.16
C ALA A 26 13.38 -4.51 7.24
N GLN A 27 14.02 -4.81 6.10
CA GLN A 27 15.47 -4.95 6.03
C GLN A 27 16.20 -3.64 6.38
N TYR A 28 15.69 -2.49 5.93
CA TYR A 28 16.23 -1.20 6.34
C TYR A 28 16.06 -0.97 7.85
N GLU A 29 14.90 -1.30 8.42
CA GLU A 29 14.67 -1.17 9.86
C GLU A 29 15.67 -2.01 10.69
N GLN A 30 15.91 -3.25 10.27
CA GLN A 30 16.92 -4.12 10.89
C GLN A 30 18.34 -3.56 10.75
N THR A 31 18.69 -3.06 9.57
CA THR A 31 20.03 -2.54 9.28
C THR A 31 20.34 -1.28 10.08
N PHE A 32 19.34 -0.38 10.23
CA PHE A 32 19.51 0.87 10.95
C PHE A 32 19.21 0.75 12.45
N GLY A 33 18.63 -0.38 12.90
CA GLY A 33 18.25 -0.59 14.30
C GLY A 33 17.12 0.33 14.78
N VAL A 34 16.31 0.87 13.85
CA VAL A 34 15.19 1.77 14.13
C VAL A 34 13.98 1.37 13.29
N THR A 35 12.78 1.64 13.78
CA THR A 35 11.53 1.36 13.06
C THR A 35 10.82 2.64 12.67
N VAL A 36 9.99 2.55 11.63
CA VAL A 36 9.09 3.65 11.24
C VAL A 36 7.96 3.83 12.25
N SER A 37 7.53 2.78 12.94
CA SER A 37 6.53 2.87 14.01
C SER A 37 7.09 3.56 15.25
N ARG A 38 6.29 4.43 15.87
CA ARG A 38 6.61 5.05 17.18
C ARG A 38 6.64 4.05 18.32
N LYS A 39 5.96 2.91 18.15
CA LYS A 39 5.88 1.82 19.13
C LYS A 39 6.99 0.78 18.99
N LYS A 40 7.96 1.02 18.10
CA LYS A 40 9.07 0.08 17.83
C LYS A 40 8.63 -1.26 17.24
N ILE A 41 7.57 -1.25 16.44
CA ILE A 41 7.04 -2.40 15.70
C ILE A 41 7.56 -2.31 14.27
N ASP A 42 8.14 -3.39 13.74
CA ASP A 42 8.58 -3.41 12.35
C ASP A 42 7.39 -3.42 11.37
N VAL A 43 7.63 -3.02 10.12
CA VAL A 43 6.57 -2.87 9.12
C VAL A 43 5.83 -4.17 8.76
N ILE A 44 6.46 -5.34 8.92
CA ILE A 44 5.81 -6.64 8.64
C ILE A 44 4.81 -6.95 9.74
N ASP A 45 5.23 -6.78 10.99
CA ASP A 45 4.37 -6.97 12.16
C ASP A 45 3.27 -5.91 12.21
N LEU A 46 3.59 -4.66 11.88
CA LEU A 46 2.62 -3.56 11.78
C LEU A 46 1.51 -3.86 10.76
N GLY A 47 1.86 -4.46 9.62
CA GLY A 47 0.91 -4.90 8.59
C GLY A 47 0.18 -6.21 8.93
N SER A 48 0.60 -6.95 9.95
CA SER A 48 -0.05 -8.21 10.37
C SER A 48 -1.30 -7.99 11.21
N ALA A 49 -1.44 -6.82 11.83
CA ALA A 49 -2.49 -6.55 12.82
C ALA A 49 -3.89 -6.33 12.22
N VAL A 50 -3.99 -6.03 10.91
CA VAL A 50 -5.24 -5.64 10.25
C VAL A 50 -5.38 -6.28 8.86
N ALA A 51 -6.62 -6.45 8.39
CA ALA A 51 -6.90 -7.00 7.07
C ALA A 51 -6.57 -6.00 5.94
N PRO A 52 -6.02 -6.47 4.80
CA PRO A 52 -5.68 -5.60 3.67
C PRO A 52 -6.94 -5.06 2.98
N ILE A 53 -6.79 -3.94 2.28
CA ILE A 53 -7.82 -3.42 1.39
C ILE A 53 -8.02 -4.43 0.26
N GLN A 54 -9.26 -4.81 0.00
CA GLN A 54 -9.59 -5.67 -1.13
C GLN A 54 -9.64 -4.83 -2.41
N ILE A 55 -8.72 -5.10 -3.33
CA ILE A 55 -8.66 -4.44 -4.64
C ILE A 55 -9.27 -5.41 -5.66
N SER A 56 -10.41 -5.02 -6.21
CA SER A 56 -11.13 -5.80 -7.25
C SER A 56 -10.71 -5.42 -8.67
N ASP A 57 -10.10 -4.25 -8.86
CA ASP A 57 -9.61 -3.75 -10.14
C ASP A 57 -8.19 -4.28 -10.38
N VAL A 58 -8.12 -5.43 -11.07
CA VAL A 58 -6.85 -6.14 -11.33
C VAL A 58 -5.97 -5.38 -12.32
N GLU A 59 -6.55 -4.72 -13.33
CA GLU A 59 -5.79 -3.93 -14.31
C GLU A 59 -5.15 -2.72 -13.63
N ALA A 60 -5.89 -2.02 -12.76
CA ALA A 60 -5.31 -0.93 -11.97
C ALA A 60 -4.23 -1.44 -11.00
N LEU A 61 -4.42 -2.61 -10.40
CA LEU A 61 -3.43 -3.22 -9.51
C LEU A 61 -2.11 -3.53 -10.24
N GLU A 62 -2.20 -4.10 -11.44
CA GLU A 62 -1.04 -4.35 -12.30
C GLU A 62 -0.35 -3.05 -12.72
N GLN A 63 -1.13 -2.02 -13.06
CA GLN A 63 -0.62 -0.70 -13.44
C GLN A 63 0.26 -0.05 -12.37
N VAL A 64 -0.02 -0.27 -11.08
CA VAL A 64 0.81 0.24 -9.95
C VAL A 64 2.21 -0.39 -9.90
N SER A 65 2.43 -1.50 -10.62
CA SER A 65 3.73 -2.17 -10.70
C SER A 65 4.60 -1.69 -11.87
N ARG A 66 4.08 -0.81 -12.73
CA ARG A 66 4.76 -0.31 -13.93
C ARG A 66 5.28 1.11 -13.71
N GLU A 67 6.37 1.45 -14.40
CA GLU A 67 6.87 2.83 -14.45
C GLU A 67 6.02 3.70 -15.39
N ASP A 68 5.59 3.12 -16.53
CA ASP A 68 4.75 3.80 -17.51
C ASP A 68 3.25 3.54 -17.28
N TYR A 69 2.44 4.58 -17.45
CA TYR A 69 0.98 4.50 -17.41
C TYR A 69 0.39 4.15 -18.78
N THR A 70 -0.39 3.06 -18.83
CA THR A 70 -0.95 2.51 -20.08
C THR A 70 -2.47 2.38 -20.09
N LEU A 71 -3.14 2.65 -18.96
CA LEU A 71 -4.60 2.59 -18.88
C LEU A 71 -5.27 3.86 -19.47
N PRO A 72 -6.57 3.81 -19.81
CA PRO A 72 -7.30 4.99 -20.25
C PRO A 72 -7.37 6.08 -19.17
N ILE A 73 -7.13 7.33 -19.56
CA ILE A 73 -7.26 8.50 -18.65
C ILE A 73 -8.69 9.04 -18.55
N PHE A 74 -9.56 8.63 -19.47
CA PHE A 74 -10.98 8.95 -19.47
C PHE A 74 -11.78 7.67 -19.24
N VAL A 75 -12.90 7.81 -18.53
CA VAL A 75 -13.89 6.74 -18.43
C VAL A 75 -14.47 6.52 -19.84
N PRO A 76 -14.39 5.29 -20.39
CA PRO A 76 -14.95 5.01 -21.71
C PRO A 76 -16.43 5.35 -21.79
N GLU A 77 -16.89 5.72 -22.99
CA GLU A 77 -18.30 6.03 -23.23
C GLU A 77 -19.19 4.85 -22.79
N GLY A 78 -20.28 5.18 -22.07
CA GLY A 78 -21.20 4.18 -21.53
C GLY A 78 -20.76 3.52 -20.22
N GLN A 79 -19.56 3.78 -19.72
CA GLN A 79 -19.11 3.30 -18.41
C GLN A 79 -19.32 4.34 -17.31
N LYS A 80 -19.49 3.86 -16.06
CA LYS A 80 -19.56 4.70 -14.87
C LYS A 80 -18.22 4.68 -14.16
N TRP A 81 -17.77 5.85 -13.73
CA TRP A 81 -16.65 5.92 -12.80
C TRP A 81 -17.00 5.22 -11.49
N VAL A 82 -16.07 4.42 -10.98
CA VAL A 82 -16.19 3.74 -9.68
C VAL A 82 -15.06 4.20 -8.79
N LEU A 83 -15.39 4.51 -7.53
CA LEU A 83 -14.39 4.89 -6.54
C LEU A 83 -13.48 3.69 -6.23
N PRO A 84 -12.15 3.80 -6.44
CA PRO A 84 -11.23 2.70 -6.14
C PRO A 84 -11.22 2.35 -4.65
N GLY A 85 -10.99 1.06 -4.36
CA GLY A 85 -10.85 0.59 -2.98
C GLY A 85 -9.75 1.35 -2.23
N GLY A 86 -10.10 1.95 -1.10
CA GLY A 86 -9.16 2.70 -0.26
C GLY A 86 -9.07 4.21 -0.57
N ALA A 87 -9.58 4.67 -1.71
CA ALA A 87 -9.63 6.10 -2.02
C ALA A 87 -10.53 6.86 -1.03
N PHE A 88 -10.06 7.99 -0.53
CA PHE A 88 -10.69 8.78 0.54
C PHE A 88 -11.01 7.97 1.81
N GLY A 89 -10.28 6.87 2.04
CA GLY A 89 -10.36 6.12 3.29
C GLY A 89 -9.93 6.94 4.50
N ARG A 90 -10.27 6.47 5.70
CA ARG A 90 -9.82 7.08 6.97
C ARG A 90 -8.37 6.74 7.32
N GLU A 91 -7.63 6.13 6.40
CA GLU A 91 -6.23 5.78 6.59
C GLU A 91 -5.43 7.08 6.74
N ALA A 92 -4.98 7.35 7.96
CA ALA A 92 -4.18 8.53 8.24
C ALA A 92 -2.75 8.36 7.70
N CYS A 93 -2.14 9.47 7.29
CA CYS A 93 -0.70 9.52 7.10
C CYS A 93 -0.04 9.56 8.48
N GLY A 94 0.82 8.58 8.77
CA GLY A 94 1.59 8.59 10.00
C GLY A 94 1.81 7.23 10.62
N SER A 95 2.95 7.11 11.28
CA SER A 95 3.33 6.00 12.14
C SER A 95 2.57 6.10 13.47
N ASP A 96 1.51 5.32 13.66
CA ASP A 96 0.89 5.11 14.99
C ASP A 96 1.75 4.25 15.93
#